data_AF-A0AB34CX26-F1
#
_entry.id   AF-A0AB34CX26-F1
#
_cell.length_a   1.000
_cell.length_b   1.000
_cell.length_c   1.000
_cell.angle_alpha   90.00
_cell.angle_beta   90.00
_cell.angle_gamma   90.00
#
_symmetry.space_group_name_H-M   'P 1'
#
loop_
_entity.id
_entity.type
_entity.pdbx_description
1 polymer ?
#
loop_
_entity_poly.entity_id
_entity_poly.type
_entity_poly.pdbx_seq_one_letter_code
_entity_poly.pdbx_strand_id
1 'polypeptide(L)' 'HETIDGKTYYFNDRGEAQLIGFVNADGKLYYYDDQGIMQVGWKKIDDKWYYFDDTGAAKVGWFQV' A
#
# COMPACT_ATOMS: atom_id res chain seq x y z
N HIS A 1 5.56 10.26 9.23
CA HIS A 1 5.52 9.66 7.88
C HIS A 1 6.02 10.67 6.88
N GLU A 2 6.92 10.28 6.00
CA GLU A 2 7.54 11.12 4.98
C GLU A 2 7.35 10.48 3.60
N THR A 3 7.08 11.28 2.57
CA THR A 3 6.99 10.79 1.20
C THR A 3 8.27 11.13 0.45
N ILE A 4 8.96 10.11 -0.05
CA ILE A 4 10.20 10.22 -0.82
C ILE A 4 10.01 9.43 -2.12
N ASP A 5 10.20 10.07 -3.27
CA ASP A 5 10.00 9.46 -4.60
C ASP A 5 8.63 8.75 -4.77
N GLY A 6 7.56 9.34 -4.23
CA GLY A 6 6.20 8.79 -4.32
C GLY A 6 5.94 7.56 -3.45
N LYS A 7 6.89 7.21 -2.57
CA LYS A 7 6.78 6.15 -1.56
C LYS A 7 6.61 6.77 -0.18
N THR A 8 5.69 6.26 0.62
CA THR A 8 5.46 6.78 1.98
C THR A 8 6.18 5.92 2.99
N TYR A 9 6.97 6.56 3.85
CA TYR A 9 7.78 5.91 4.87
C TYR A 9 7.34 6.33 6.27
N TYR A 10 7.27 5.38 7.18
CA TYR A 10 7.25 5.59 8.61
C TYR A 10 8.67 5.41 9.16
N PHE A 11 9.10 6.29 10.05
CA PHE A 11 10.36 6.13 10.78
C PHE A 11 10.04 5.75 12.21
N ASN A 12 10.62 4.66 12.69
CA ASN A 12 10.49 4.30 14.10
C ASN A 12 11.41 5.15 14.98
N ASP A 13 11.33 4.98 16.31
CA ASP A 13 12.13 5.74 17.28
C ASP A 13 13.65 5.53 17.15
N ARG A 14 14.09 4.55 16.36
CA ARG A 14 15.50 4.27 16.04
C ARG A 14 15.95 4.88 14.71
N GLY A 15 15.05 5.57 14.01
CA GLY A 15 15.30 6.15 12.68
C GLY A 15 15.26 5.13 11.54
N GLU A 16 14.76 3.91 11.76
CA GLU A 16 14.62 2.91 10.70
C GLU A 16 13.36 3.20 9.89
N ALA A 17 13.49 3.21 8.55
CA ALA A 17 12.40 3.48 7.63
C ALA A 17 11.63 2.20 7.27
N GLN A 18 10.31 2.24 7.37
CA GLN A 18 9.40 1.21 6.88
C GLN A 18 8.46 1.80 5.84
N LEU A 19 8.26 1.08 4.73
CA LEU A 19 7.34 1.48 3.68
C LEU A 19 5.90 1.20 4.14
N ILE A 20 5.04 2.20 4.11
CA ILE A 20 3.64 2.11 4.55
C ILE A 20 2.70 2.76 3.54
N GLY A 21 1.41 2.43 3.61
CA GLY A 21 0.37 3.03 2.78
C GLY A 21 0.46 2.63 1.31
N PHE A 22 -0.14 3.44 0.44
CA PHE A 22 -0.15 3.21 -1.00
C PHE A 22 1.21 3.54 -1.63
N VAL A 23 1.67 2.63 -2.50
CA VAL A 23 2.94 2.75 -3.21
C VAL A 23 2.72 2.45 -4.68
N ASN A 24 3.14 3.37 -5.55
CA ASN A 24 3.18 3.12 -6.98
C ASN A 24 4.61 2.72 -7.38
N ALA A 25 4.76 1.51 -7.91
CA ALA A 25 6.03 1.01 -8.44
C ALA A 25 5.77 0.47 -9.85
N ASP A 26 6.45 1.05 -10.84
CA ASP A 26 6.36 0.68 -12.26
C ASP A 26 4.92 0.59 -12.80
N GLY A 27 4.06 1.53 -12.37
CA GLY A 27 2.65 1.59 -12.80
C GLY A 27 1.73 0.59 -12.09
N LYS A 28 2.24 -0.17 -11.11
CA LYS A 28 1.46 -1.05 -10.25
C LYS A 28 1.29 -0.42 -8.87
N LEU A 29 0.07 -0.49 -8.35
CA LEU A 29 -0.26 0.02 -7.02
C LEU A 29 -0.15 -1.11 -6.00
N TYR A 30 0.55 -0.86 -4.90
CA TYR A 30 0.71 -1.75 -3.76
C TYR A 30 0.21 -1.05 -2.51
N TYR A 31 -0.10 -1.82 -1.46
CA TYR A 31 -0.44 -1.25 -0.16
C TYR A 31 0.30 -2.00 0.95
N TYR A 32 0.93 -1.23 1.83
CA TYR A 32 1.61 -1.72 3.04
C TYR A 32 0.83 -1.22 4.25
N ASP A 33 0.59 -2.10 5.24
CA ASP A 33 -0.06 -1.68 6.47
C ASP A 33 0.88 -0.85 7.38
N ASP A 34 0.40 -0.51 8.57
CA ASP A 34 1.16 0.27 9.55
C ASP A 34 2.37 -0.48 10.14
N GLN A 35 2.43 -1.80 9.96
CA GLN A 35 3.58 -2.64 10.30
C GLN A 35 4.54 -2.83 9.12
N GLY A 36 4.27 -2.17 7.98
CA GLY A 36 5.06 -2.30 6.76
C GLY A 36 4.88 -3.65 6.05
N ILE A 37 3.79 -4.38 6.31
CA ILE A 37 3.49 -5.66 5.66
C ILE A 37 2.69 -5.40 4.39
N MET A 38 3.19 -5.90 3.26
CA MET A 38 2.50 -5.83 1.97
C MET A 38 1.20 -6.62 2.03
N GLN A 39 0.09 -5.99 1.65
CA GLN A 39 -1.22 -6.62 1.70
C GLN A 39 -1.56 -7.34 0.39
N VAL A 40 -2.25 -8.47 0.53
CA VAL A 40 -2.86 -9.26 -0.55
C VAL A 40 -4.35 -9.48 -0.27
N GLY A 41 -5.12 -9.85 -1.29
CA GLY A 41 -6.55 -10.09 -1.21
C GLY A 41 -7.40 -8.81 -1.13
N TRP A 42 -8.65 -8.98 -0.70
CA TRP A 42 -9.57 -7.86 -0.49
C TRP A 42 -9.22 -7.08 0.78
N LYS A 43 -9.08 -5.76 0.64
CA LYS A 43 -8.84 -4.84 1.76
C LYS A 43 -9.74 -3.62 1.64
N LYS A 44 -10.34 -3.25 2.77
CA LYS A 44 -11.10 -2.01 2.91
C LYS A 44 -10.17 -0.94 3.48
N ILE A 45 -9.88 0.09 2.69
CA ILE A 45 -8.96 1.19 3.02
C ILE A 45 -9.69 2.49 2.72
N ASP A 46 -9.80 3.39 3.70
CA ASP A 46 -10.55 4.65 3.60
C ASP A 46 -11.95 4.48 2.98
N ASP A 47 -12.69 3.49 3.51
CA ASP A 47 -14.03 3.08 3.06
C ASP A 47 -14.15 2.57 1.61
N LYS A 48 -13.03 2.35 0.92
CA LYS A 48 -12.99 1.78 -0.43
C LYS A 48 -12.40 0.37 -0.41
N TRP A 49 -12.95 -0.50 -1.23
CA TRP A 49 -12.44 -1.86 -1.42
C TRP A 49 -11.39 -1.89 -2.52
N TYR A 50 -10.27 -2.52 -2.23
CA TYR A 50 -9.18 -2.81 -3.15
C TYR A 50 -8.92 -4.31 -3.12
N TYR A 51 -8.72 -4.90 -4.29
CA TYR A 51 -8.24 -6.27 -4.39
C TYR A 51 -6.78 -6.26 -4.85
N PHE A 52 -5.90 -6.82 -4.03
CA PHE A 52 -4.49 -7.03 -4.34
C PHE A 52 -4.28 -8.50 -4.70
N ASP A 53 -3.64 -8.79 -5.82
CA ASP A 53 -3.35 -10.17 -6.21
C ASP A 53 -2.23 -10.79 -5.35
N ASP A 54 -1.89 -12.05 -5.62
CA ASP A 54 -0.85 -12.79 -4.87
C ASP A 54 0.55 -12.15 -5.00
N THR A 55 0.74 -11.23 -5.95
CA THR A 55 1.98 -10.45 -6.09
C THR A 55 1.94 -9.13 -5.29
N GLY A 56 0.81 -8.83 -4.65
CA GLY A 56 0.54 -7.58 -3.94
C GLY A 56 0.08 -6.44 -4.85
N ALA A 57 -0.02 -6.66 -6.17
CA ALA A 57 -0.43 -5.62 -7.10
C ALA A 57 -1.96 -5.45 -7.09
N ALA A 58 -2.42 -4.22 -6.95
CA ALA A 58 -3.84 -3.89 -6.98
C ALA A 58 -4.41 -4.21 -8.37
N LYS A 59 -5.44 -5.05 -8.41
CA LYS A 59 -6.35 -5.14 -9.55
C LYS A 59 -7.39 -4.04 -9.35
N VAL A 60 -7.10 -2.86 -9.90
CA VAL A 60 -8.11 -1.80 -9.99
C VAL A 60 -9.14 -2.18 -11.05
N GLY A 61 -10.16 -2.93 -10.63
CA GLY A 61 -11.42 -3.06 -11.35
C GLY A 61 -12.44 -2.18 -10.66
N TRP A 62 -13.03 -1.23 -11.38
CA TRP A 62 -14.20 -0.49 -10.93
C TRP A 62 -15.33 -1.49 -10.64
N PHE A 63 -15.38 -2.04 -9.44
CA PHE A 63 -16.61 -2.64 -8.93
C PHE A 63 -17.52 -1.51 -8.52
N GLN A 64 -18.10 -0.87 -9.55
CA GLN A 64 -19.35 -0.17 -9.40
C GLN A 64 -20.41 -1.26 -9.33
N VAL A 65 -20.85 -1.59 -8.11
CA VAL A 65 -22.12 -2.30 -7.88
C VAL A 65 -23.21 -1.26 -7.75
#